data_AF-A0A2K1NL87-F1
#
_entry.id   AF-A0A2K1NL87-F1
#
_cell.length_a   1.000
_cell.length_b   1.000
_cell.length_c   1.000
_cell.angle_alpha   90.00
_cell.angle_beta   90.00
_cell.angle_gamma   90.00
#
_symmetry.space_group_name_H-M   'P 1'
#
loop_
_entity.id
_entity.type
_entity.pdbx_description
1 polymer ?
#
loop_
_entity_poly.entity_id
_entity_poly.type
_entity_poly.pdbx_seq_one_letter_code
_entity_poly.pdbx_strand_id
1 'polypeptide(L)'
;MKGTEEIVKLLDECLEYVKHEVWGDRITNWVKSAKKELICPYCEKLSKKVHSRYEKSFQDLPIQGKKTTIVVIRRKMFCESKECKKKTFAEPLDFVEPKFKRTTRLEKEILNINLSMSSVQAAKL
;
A
#
# COMPACT_ATOMS: atom_id res chain seq x y z
N MET A 1 -11.97 -16.51 -4.77
CA MET A 1 -11.30 -16.48 -3.46
C MET A 1 -12.15 -15.62 -2.52
N LYS A 2 -12.90 -16.24 -1.58
CA LYS A 2 -13.65 -15.47 -0.56
C LYS A 2 -12.62 -14.91 0.46
N GLY A 3 -12.81 -13.67 0.94
CA GLY A 3 -11.94 -13.06 1.98
C GLY A 3 -10.82 -12.12 1.50
N THR A 4 -10.64 -11.91 0.19
CA THR A 4 -9.62 -10.96 -0.31
C THR A 4 -9.90 -9.52 0.13
N GLU A 5 -11.18 -9.15 0.24
CA GLU A 5 -11.60 -7.83 0.69
C GLU A 5 -11.16 -7.55 2.13
N GLU A 6 -11.30 -8.53 3.02
CA GLU A 6 -10.85 -8.44 4.42
C GLU A 6 -9.34 -8.25 4.50
N ILE A 7 -8.57 -9.00 3.71
CA ILE A 7 -7.10 -8.87 3.66
C ILE A 7 -6.67 -7.46 3.22
N VAL A 8 -7.41 -6.85 2.29
CA VAL A 8 -7.16 -5.48 1.84
C VAL A 8 -7.45 -4.48 2.96
N LYS A 9 -8.52 -4.69 3.73
CA LYS A 9 -8.85 -3.83 4.90
C LYS A 9 -7.81 -3.91 6.01
N LEU A 10 -7.09 -5.03 6.14
CA LEU A 10 -5.95 -5.16 7.06
C LEU A 10 -4.74 -4.29 6.67
N LEU A 11 -4.67 -3.79 5.42
CA LEU A 11 -3.62 -2.84 5.02
C LEU A 11 -4.00 -1.42 5.41
N ASP A 12 -5.22 -1.01 5.06
CA ASP A 12 -5.80 0.30 5.37
C ASP A 12 -7.33 0.17 5.25
N GLU A 13 -8.05 0.59 6.28
CA GLU A 13 -9.52 0.49 6.36
C GLU A 13 -10.23 1.25 5.23
N CYS A 14 -9.61 2.29 4.68
CA CYS A 14 -10.12 3.06 3.57
C CYS A 14 -9.86 2.41 2.21
N LEU A 15 -9.15 1.28 2.11
CA LEU A 15 -8.97 0.61 0.83
C LEU A 15 -10.21 -0.19 0.42
N GLU A 16 -10.59 -0.05 -0.83
CA GLU A 16 -11.60 -0.84 -1.50
C GLU A 16 -10.91 -1.80 -2.46
N TYR A 17 -11.33 -3.07 -2.37
CA TYR A 17 -10.98 -4.08 -3.36
C TYR A 17 -11.59 -3.74 -4.72
N VAL A 18 -10.83 -3.96 -5.79
CA VAL A 18 -11.29 -3.75 -7.17
C VAL A 18 -11.36 -5.07 -7.93
N LYS A 19 -10.24 -5.79 -8.01
CA LYS A 19 -10.14 -7.11 -8.66
C LYS A 19 -8.92 -7.85 -8.16
N HIS A 20 -8.83 -9.14 -8.47
CA HIS A 20 -7.59 -9.89 -8.33
C HIS A 20 -7.38 -10.77 -9.54
N GLU A 21 -6.12 -11.10 -9.79
CA GLU A 21 -5.73 -12.08 -10.79
C GLU A 21 -4.75 -13.05 -10.15
N VAL A 22 -4.85 -14.32 -10.53
CA VAL A 22 -3.97 -15.39 -10.07
C VAL A 22 -3.25 -15.97 -11.27
N TRP A 23 -1.93 -15.92 -11.24
CA TRP A 23 -1.06 -16.42 -12.30
C TRP A 23 0.03 -17.28 -11.66
N GLY A 24 -0.09 -18.60 -11.78
CA GLY A 24 0.86 -19.55 -11.21
C GLY A 24 1.01 -19.41 -9.68
N ASP A 25 2.21 -19.02 -9.24
CA ASP A 25 2.58 -18.80 -7.84
C ASP A 25 2.31 -17.36 -7.36
N ARG A 26 1.65 -16.52 -8.17
CA ARG A 26 1.39 -15.11 -7.85
C ARG A 26 -0.09 -14.80 -7.74
N ILE A 27 -0.43 -13.97 -6.76
CA ILE A 27 -1.72 -13.29 -6.64
C ILE A 27 -1.45 -11.79 -6.74
N THR A 28 -2.16 -11.11 -7.63
CA THR A 28 -2.14 -9.65 -7.71
C THR A 28 -3.51 -9.11 -7.35
N ASN A 29 -3.60 -8.23 -6.36
CA ASN A 29 -4.84 -7.59 -5.92
C ASN A 29 -4.81 -6.11 -6.30
N TRP A 30 -5.79 -5.66 -7.07
CA TRP A 30 -5.99 -4.25 -7.36
C TRP A 30 -6.92 -3.65 -6.31
N VAL A 31 -6.50 -2.50 -5.78
CA VAL A 31 -7.20 -1.76 -4.74
C VAL A 31 -7.24 -0.28 -5.07
N LYS A 32 -8.20 0.44 -4.51
CA LYS A 32 -8.29 1.90 -4.59
C LYS A 32 -8.69 2.46 -3.23
N SER A 33 -8.48 3.74 -3.00
CA SER A 33 -8.92 4.41 -1.78
C SER A 33 -10.38 4.87 -1.88
N ALA A 34 -11.15 4.64 -0.82
CA ALA A 34 -12.49 5.17 -0.61
C ALA A 34 -12.50 6.65 -0.22
N LYS A 35 -11.35 7.21 0.20
CA LYS A 35 -11.26 8.60 0.70
C LYS A 35 -11.74 9.56 -0.40
N LYS A 36 -12.78 10.35 -0.13
CA LYS A 36 -13.33 11.32 -1.11
C LYS A 36 -12.43 12.55 -1.30
N GLU A 37 -11.65 12.86 -0.28
CA GLU A 37 -10.80 14.04 -0.18
C GLU A 37 -9.46 13.66 0.45
N LEU A 38 -8.42 14.44 0.17
CA LEU A 38 -7.06 14.19 0.64
C LEU A 38 -6.40 15.49 1.08
N ILE A 39 -5.61 15.42 2.13
CA ILE A 39 -4.82 16.56 2.63
C ILE A 39 -3.54 16.66 1.82
N CYS A 40 -3.24 17.86 1.31
CA CYS A 40 -1.99 18.15 0.63
C CYS A 40 -0.83 18.05 1.64
N PRO A 41 0.17 17.18 1.44
CA PRO A 41 1.26 16.97 2.41
C PRO A 41 2.25 18.15 2.47
N TYR A 42 2.09 19.17 1.62
CA TYR A 42 2.99 20.32 1.55
C TYR A 42 2.44 21.59 2.20
N CYS A 43 1.12 21.71 2.28
CA CYS A 43 0.46 22.91 2.81
C CYS A 43 -0.80 22.60 3.62
N GLU A 44 -1.05 21.32 3.90
CA GLU A 44 -2.11 20.81 4.77
C GLU A 44 -3.56 21.17 4.38
N LYS A 45 -3.75 21.80 3.22
CA LYS A 45 -5.09 22.08 2.70
C LYS A 45 -5.71 20.84 2.08
N LEU A 46 -6.99 20.65 2.38
CA LEU A 46 -7.84 19.64 1.78
C LEU A 46 -7.97 19.85 0.27
N SER A 47 -8.01 18.76 -0.47
CA SER A 47 -8.29 18.74 -1.91
C SER A 47 -9.22 17.60 -2.29
N LYS A 48 -10.16 17.90 -3.18
CA LYS A 48 -11.08 16.92 -3.81
C LYS A 48 -10.75 16.67 -5.27
N LYS A 49 -9.96 17.54 -5.89
CA LYS A 49 -9.76 17.54 -7.35
C LYS A 49 -8.66 16.55 -7.76
N VAL A 50 -9.07 15.48 -8.44
CA VAL A 50 -8.14 14.50 -9.04
C VAL A 50 -7.52 15.06 -10.31
N HIS A 51 -6.20 14.99 -10.44
CA HIS A 51 -5.46 15.30 -11.67
C HIS A 51 -5.41 14.07 -12.58
N SER A 52 -4.94 12.94 -12.05
CA SER A 52 -4.85 11.69 -12.79
C SER A 52 -4.85 10.50 -11.84
N ARG A 53 -5.01 9.29 -12.39
CA ARG A 53 -4.84 8.03 -11.68
C ARG A 53 -3.72 7.23 -12.34
N TYR A 54 -2.99 6.47 -11.54
CA TYR A 54 -1.94 5.58 -12.04
C TYR A 54 -1.83 4.37 -11.10
N GLU A 55 -1.38 3.25 -11.65
CA GLU A 55 -1.16 2.04 -10.88
C GLU A 55 0.22 2.05 -10.24
N LYS A 56 0.31 1.58 -8.99
CA LYS A 56 1.57 1.37 -8.29
C LYS A 56 1.55 0.04 -7.56
N SER A 57 2.54 -0.81 -7.82
CA SER A 57 2.66 -2.16 -7.28
C SER A 57 3.54 -2.22 -6.04
N PHE A 58 3.12 -2.99 -5.04
CA PHE A 58 3.85 -3.27 -3.81
C PHE A 58 3.86 -4.77 -3.52
N GLN A 59 4.99 -5.31 -3.08
CA GLN A 59 5.07 -6.67 -2.55
C GLN A 59 4.41 -6.72 -1.18
N ASP A 60 3.73 -7.83 -0.91
CA ASP A 60 2.98 -8.01 0.33
C ASP A 60 3.07 -9.46 0.83
N LEU A 61 2.55 -9.70 2.03
CA LEU A 61 2.57 -11.00 2.66
C LEU A 61 1.96 -12.09 1.75
N PRO A 62 2.58 -13.29 1.68
CA PRO A 62 2.04 -14.38 0.89
C PRO A 62 0.61 -14.74 1.30
N ILE A 63 -0.26 -14.95 0.32
CA ILE A 63 -1.64 -15.42 0.54
C ILE A 63 -1.71 -16.87 0.06
N GLN A 64 -2.03 -17.79 0.97
CA GLN A 64 -2.11 -19.23 0.68
C GLN A 64 -0.83 -19.77 -0.01
N GLY A 65 0.34 -19.35 0.48
CA GLY A 65 1.64 -19.75 -0.07
C GLY A 65 2.02 -19.12 -1.41
N LYS A 66 1.19 -18.24 -1.98
CA LYS A 66 1.48 -17.52 -3.24
C LYS A 66 2.09 -16.16 -2.95
N LYS A 67 3.03 -15.73 -3.80
CA LYS A 67 3.61 -14.38 -3.77
C LYS A 67 2.51 -13.36 -4.04
N THR A 68 2.32 -12.42 -3.13
CA THR A 68 1.26 -11.43 -3.24
C THR A 68 1.80 -10.08 -3.69
N THR A 69 1.10 -9.45 -4.64
CA THR A 69 1.31 -8.06 -5.04
C THR A 69 0.02 -7.27 -4.80
N ILE A 70 0.14 -6.09 -4.20
CA ILE A 70 -0.94 -5.11 -4.10
C ILE A 70 -0.70 -4.02 -5.14
N VAL A 71 -1.62 -3.87 -6.07
CA VAL A 71 -1.62 -2.78 -7.06
C VAL A 71 -2.61 -1.73 -6.62
N VAL A 72 -2.11 -0.55 -6.25
CA VAL A 72 -2.94 0.58 -5.85
C VAL A 72 -3.23 1.43 -7.07
N ILE A 73 -4.51 1.62 -7.40
CA ILE A 73 -4.98 2.63 -8.35
C ILE A 73 -4.91 3.98 -7.65
N ARG A 74 -3.71 4.54 -7.60
CA ARG A 74 -3.37 5.73 -6.81
C ARG A 74 -3.76 7.00 -7.54
N ARG A 75 -4.28 7.98 -6.79
CA ARG A 75 -4.57 9.31 -7.35
C ARG A 75 -3.36 10.23 -7.27
N LYS A 76 -3.18 11.04 -8.30
CA LYS A 76 -2.48 12.32 -8.25
C LYS A 76 -3.55 13.39 -8.12
N MET A 77 -3.48 14.21 -7.07
CA MET A 77 -4.42 15.27 -6.76
C MET A 77 -3.86 16.62 -7.20
N PHE A 78 -4.73 17.57 -7.56
CA PHE A 78 -4.37 18.98 -7.60
C PHE A 78 -4.37 19.55 -6.18
N CYS A 79 -3.44 20.45 -5.85
CA CYS A 79 -3.57 21.28 -4.65
C CYS A 79 -4.40 22.52 -5.00
N GLU A 80 -5.47 22.77 -4.24
CA GLU A 80 -6.39 23.90 -4.48
C GLU A 80 -5.90 25.20 -3.82
N SER A 81 -4.84 25.14 -3.00
CA SER A 81 -4.22 26.31 -2.39
C SER A 81 -3.42 27.12 -3.42
N LYS A 82 -3.78 28.40 -3.60
CA LYS A 82 -3.05 29.34 -4.47
C LYS A 82 -1.60 29.53 -4.03
N GLU A 83 -1.37 29.60 -2.72
CA GLU A 83 -0.07 29.83 -2.08
C GLU A 83 0.83 28.58 -2.07
N CYS A 84 0.26 27.38 -2.30
CA CYS A 84 1.07 26.18 -2.34
C CYS A 84 1.98 26.17 -3.57
N LYS A 85 3.30 26.06 -3.33
CA LYS A 85 4.32 25.91 -4.39
C LYS A 85 4.15 24.62 -5.18
N LYS A 86 3.56 23.57 -4.57
CA LYS A 86 3.27 22.29 -5.23
C LYS A 86 1.83 22.27 -5.73
N LYS A 87 1.64 22.31 -7.05
CA LYS A 87 0.31 22.31 -7.68
C LYS A 87 -0.35 20.94 -7.76
N THR A 88 0.42 19.86 -7.56
CA THR A 88 -0.09 18.50 -7.46
C THR A 88 0.63 17.72 -6.39
N PHE A 89 -0.04 16.73 -5.82
CA PHE A 89 0.56 15.78 -4.89
C PHE A 89 0.02 14.37 -5.15
N ALA A 90 0.79 13.35 -4.80
CA ALA A 90 0.32 11.98 -4.89
C ALA A 90 -0.39 11.59 -3.60
N GLU A 91 -1.48 10.84 -3.72
CA GLU A 91 -2.26 10.34 -2.58
C GLU A 91 -1.37 9.61 -1.56
N PRO A 92 -1.32 10.04 -0.29
CA PRO A 92 -0.57 9.33 0.73
C PRO A 92 -1.03 7.89 0.87
N LEU A 93 -0.10 6.97 1.14
CA LEU A 93 -0.38 5.56 1.40
C LEU A 93 0.23 5.23 2.76
N ASP A 94 -0.60 5.00 3.77
CA ASP A 94 -0.14 4.88 5.16
C ASP A 94 0.46 3.49 5.45
N PHE A 95 0.21 2.52 4.57
CA PHE A 95 0.68 1.13 4.66
C PHE A 95 1.98 0.85 3.90
N VAL A 96 2.63 1.88 3.36
CA VAL A 96 3.93 1.77 2.68
C VAL A 96 4.83 2.95 3.02
N GLU A 97 6.06 2.65 3.45
CA GLU A 97 7.07 3.67 3.68
C GLU A 97 7.46 4.43 2.39
N PRO A 98 7.77 5.73 2.45
CA PRO A 98 8.24 6.49 1.31
C PRO A 98 9.43 5.81 0.61
N LYS A 99 9.34 5.63 -0.71
CA LYS A 99 10.33 4.97 -1.59
C LYS A 99 10.40 3.44 -1.50
N PHE A 100 9.74 2.81 -0.53
CA PHE A 100 9.70 1.35 -0.45
C PHE A 100 8.76 0.76 -1.50
N LYS A 101 9.06 -0.49 -1.89
CA LYS A 101 8.25 -1.31 -2.80
C LYS A 101 7.57 -2.48 -2.09
N ARG A 102 7.55 -2.48 -0.76
CA ARG A 102 6.93 -3.49 0.08
C ARG A 102 5.95 -2.83 1.06
N THR A 103 4.91 -3.55 1.45
CA THR A 103 4.01 -3.11 2.52
C THR A 103 4.74 -3.08 3.86
N THR A 104 4.37 -2.16 4.73
CA THR A 104 4.95 -2.05 6.08
C THR A 104 4.80 -3.34 6.87
N ARG A 105 3.69 -4.08 6.68
CA ARG A 105 3.49 -5.38 7.32
C ARG A 105 4.45 -6.46 6.82
N LEU A 106 4.82 -6.45 5.53
CA LEU A 106 5.81 -7.38 4.99
C LEU A 106 7.21 -7.06 5.51
N GLU A 107 7.59 -5.78 5.55
CA GLU A 107 8.90 -5.38 6.12
C GLU A 107 9.02 -5.77 7.60
N LYS A 108 7.96 -5.58 8.39
CA LYS A 108 7.91 -6.04 9.79
C LYS A 108 8.08 -7.55 9.90
N GLU A 109 7.42 -8.32 9.05
CA GLU A 109 7.52 -9.78 9.08
C GLU A 109 8.92 -10.27 8.73
N ILE A 110 9.57 -9.66 7.73
CA ILE A 110 10.97 -9.96 7.38
C ILE A 110 11.88 -9.70 8.59
N LEU A 111 11.70 -8.57 9.29
CA LEU A 111 12.47 -8.26 10.49
C LEU A 111 12.24 -9.28 11.61
N ASN A 112 10.98 -9.66 11.85
CA ASN A 112 10.63 -10.66 12.86
C ASN A 112 11.30 -12.01 12.58
N ILE A 113 11.27 -12.47 11.33
CA ILE A 113 11.93 -13.72 10.91
C ILE A 113 13.44 -13.62 11.18
N ASN A 114 14.10 -12.53 10.76
CA ASN A 114 15.54 -12.35 10.97
C ASN A 114 15.93 -12.37 12.46
N LEU A 115 15.14 -11.71 13.31
CA LEU A 115 15.36 -11.70 14.76
C LEU A 115 15.19 -13.10 15.36
N SER A 116 14.17 -13.85 14.94
CA SER A 116 13.92 -15.21 15.42
C SER A 116 14.97 -16.23 14.96
N MET A 117 15.53 -16.06 13.75
CA MET A 117 16.59 -16.93 13.24
C MET A 117 17.91 -16.70 13.97
N SER A 118 18.20 -15.46 14.36
CA SER A 118 19.42 -15.10 15.10
C SER A 118 19.49 -15.75 16.49
N SER A 119 18.35 -15.95 17.16
CA SER A 119 18.29 -16.59 18.48
C SER A 119 18.29 -18.12 18.42
N VAL A 120 17.68 -18.73 17.40
CA VAL A 120 17.59 -20.20 17.29
C VAL A 120 18.89 -20.84 16.77
N GLN A 121 19.73 -20.11 16.01
CA GLN A 121 21.06 -20.59 15.62
C GLN A 121 22.15 -20.35 16.67
N ALA A 122 22.06 -19.26 17.46
CA ALA A 122 23.02 -19.01 18.55
C ALA A 122 22.86 -19.97 19.74
N ALA A 123 21.66 -20.51 19.98
CA ALA A 123 21.40 -21.49 21.04
C ALA A 123 21.68 -22.95 20.63
N LYS A 124 22.08 -23.20 19.38
CA LYS A 124 22.45 -24.53 18.86
C LYS A 124 23.96 -24.65 18.55
N LEU A 125 24.76 -23.68 18.98
CA LEU A 125 26.22 -23.75 19.02
C LEU A 125 26.69 -24.12 20.42
#